data_AF-A0A960EBF2-F1
#
_entry.id   AF-A0A960EBF2-F1
#
_cell.length_a   1.000
_cell.length_b   1.000
_cell.length_c   1.000
_cell.angle_alpha   90.00
_cell.angle_beta   90.00
_cell.angle_gamma   90.00
#
_symmetry.space_group_name_H-M   'P 1'
#
loop_
_entity.id
_entity.type
_entity.pdbx_description
1 polymer ?
#
loop_
_entity_poly.entity_id
_entity_poly.type
_entity_poly.pdbx_seq_one_letter_code
_entity_poly.pdbx_strand_id
1 'polypeptide(L)'
;AAVLFGNTLRWDIDYLARQLPVLPARDGFPKKVKPLVRLTEREMAAWCIVRGIDYQVEECPMAVGNKHLSYKEALNAIERESPGSKAAFYLEFVDKMAPLLSARRTSERARLLPCTSCGAPTTAPDSGDDPVCAFCRLQERTAGVEPVPVELVLHGKARKAYLAARDAAAGTEGSL
;
A
#
# COMPACT_ATOMS: atom_id res chain seq x y z
N ALA A 1 -1.12 5.31 -10.32
CA ALA A 1 -2.35 5.48 -11.12
C ALA A 1 -3.49 4.52 -10.72
N ALA A 2 -3.28 3.20 -10.57
CA ALA A 2 -4.37 2.24 -10.32
C ALA A 2 -5.27 2.52 -9.09
N VAL A 3 -4.70 3.00 -7.97
CA VAL A 3 -5.50 3.42 -6.80
C VAL A 3 -6.40 4.62 -7.14
N LEU A 4 -5.86 5.60 -7.86
CA LEU A 4 -6.63 6.79 -8.28
C LEU A 4 -7.78 6.35 -9.19
N PHE A 5 -7.46 5.51 -10.16
CA PHE A 5 -8.43 5.00 -11.13
C PHE A 5 -9.58 4.25 -10.44
N GLY A 6 -9.27 3.33 -9.52
CA GLY A 6 -10.30 2.61 -8.76
C GLY A 6 -11.23 3.53 -7.97
N ASN A 7 -10.67 4.53 -7.28
CA ASN A 7 -11.46 5.51 -6.52
C ASN A 7 -12.30 6.42 -7.45
N THR A 8 -11.76 6.80 -8.62
CA THR A 8 -12.48 7.60 -9.61
C THR A 8 -13.66 6.85 -10.20
N LEU A 9 -13.50 5.57 -10.54
CA LEU A 9 -14.58 4.74 -11.10
C LEU A 9 -15.80 4.61 -10.17
N ARG A 10 -15.59 4.75 -8.86
CA ARG A 10 -16.64 4.68 -7.83
C ARG A 10 -17.02 6.03 -7.26
N TRP A 11 -16.34 7.09 -7.68
CA TRP A 11 -16.48 8.42 -7.11
C TRP A 11 -16.32 8.45 -5.58
N ASP A 12 -15.34 7.71 -5.07
CA ASP A 12 -15.01 7.66 -3.65
C ASP A 12 -14.30 8.96 -3.21
N ILE A 13 -15.07 10.05 -3.07
CA ILE A 13 -14.57 11.42 -2.90
C ILE A 13 -13.63 11.56 -1.70
N ASP A 14 -13.93 10.90 -0.58
CA ASP A 14 -13.11 10.99 0.63
C ASP A 14 -11.72 10.36 0.44
N TYR A 15 -11.64 9.28 -0.36
CA TYR A 15 -10.37 8.67 -0.73
C TYR A 15 -9.61 9.51 -1.74
N LEU A 16 -10.30 10.06 -2.75
CA LEU A 16 -9.71 10.99 -3.72
C LEU A 16 -9.10 12.20 -3.01
N ALA A 17 -9.82 12.80 -2.06
CA ALA A 17 -9.36 13.98 -1.32
C ALA A 17 -8.02 13.75 -0.61
N ARG A 18 -7.73 12.51 -0.19
CA ARG A 18 -6.56 12.11 0.60
C ARG A 18 -5.39 11.59 -0.25
N GLN A 19 -5.56 11.48 -1.57
CA GLN A 19 -4.59 10.83 -2.46
C GLN A 19 -3.47 11.78 -2.93
N LEU A 20 -2.62 12.22 -2.01
CA LEU A 20 -1.50 13.13 -2.27
C LEU A 20 -0.13 12.43 -2.21
N PRO A 21 0.89 12.97 -2.90
CA PRO A 21 2.25 12.43 -2.84
C PRO A 21 2.97 12.78 -1.53
N VAL A 22 2.52 13.85 -0.84
CA VAL A 22 3.04 14.28 0.45
C VAL A 22 1.89 14.42 1.44
N LEU A 23 2.01 13.72 2.56
CA LEU A 23 1.15 13.89 3.72
C LEU A 23 1.99 14.51 4.85
N PRO A 24 1.68 15.73 5.30
CA PRO A 24 2.42 16.38 6.39
C PRO A 24 2.24 15.61 7.71
N ALA A 25 3.21 15.76 8.61
CA ALA A 25 3.08 15.26 9.98
C ALA A 25 1.93 15.99 10.69
N ARG A 26 1.13 15.25 11.46
CA ARG A 26 0.00 15.79 12.24
C ARG A 26 -0.48 14.78 13.28
N ASP A 27 -0.97 15.26 14.42
CA ASP A 27 -1.77 14.47 15.37
C ASP A 27 -1.19 13.08 15.70
N GLY A 28 0.12 13.00 15.94
CA GLY A 28 0.85 11.75 16.21
C GLY A 28 1.17 10.87 14.99
N PHE A 29 0.76 11.27 13.78
CA PHE A 29 1.18 10.65 12.53
C PHE A 29 2.44 11.31 11.95
N PRO A 30 3.47 10.53 11.59
CA PRO A 30 4.66 11.06 10.92
C PRO A 30 4.34 11.47 9.48
N LYS A 31 5.18 12.37 8.94
CA LYS A 31 5.14 12.77 7.53
C LYS A 31 5.32 11.54 6.63
N LYS A 32 4.47 11.38 5.62
CA LYS A 32 4.60 10.33 4.60
C LYS A 32 4.82 10.96 3.23
N VAL A 33 5.82 10.46 2.49
CA VAL A 33 6.16 10.96 1.15
C VAL A 33 6.24 9.77 0.20
N LYS A 34 5.79 9.97 -1.04
CA LYS A 34 5.95 9.02 -2.15
C LYS A 34 6.93 9.60 -3.18
N PRO A 35 8.25 9.42 -3.03
CA PRO A 35 9.23 10.05 -3.91
C PRO A 35 9.15 9.55 -5.36
N LEU A 36 8.83 8.26 -5.54
CA LEU A 36 8.82 7.59 -6.84
C LEU A 36 7.47 7.74 -7.57
N VAL A 37 6.60 8.65 -7.14
CA VAL A 37 5.22 8.75 -7.63
C VAL A 37 5.10 9.13 -9.11
N ARG A 38 6.18 9.70 -9.69
CA ARG A 38 6.29 10.06 -11.11
C ARG A 38 6.81 8.92 -11.99
N LEU A 39 7.36 7.86 -11.38
CA LEU A 39 7.94 6.75 -12.11
C LEU A 39 6.91 5.63 -12.29
N THR A 40 6.94 5.01 -13.46
CA THR A 40 6.21 3.80 -13.75
C THR A 40 6.89 2.59 -13.12
N GLU A 41 6.13 1.50 -12.94
CA GLU A 41 6.67 0.22 -12.46
C GLU A 41 7.76 -0.32 -13.42
N ARG A 42 7.61 -0.08 -14.73
CA ARG A 42 8.60 -0.45 -15.74
C ARG A 42 9.93 0.29 -15.55
N GLU A 43 9.89 1.61 -15.32
CA GLU A 43 11.10 2.41 -15.10
C GLU A 43 11.80 2.04 -13.79
N MET A 44 11.04 1.80 -12.72
CA MET A 44 11.60 1.34 -11.45
C MET A 44 12.27 -0.03 -11.58
N ALA A 45 11.63 -0.99 -12.26
CA ALA A 45 12.21 -2.31 -12.51
C ALA A 45 13.48 -2.22 -13.37
N ALA A 46 13.47 -1.43 -14.43
CA ALA A 46 14.64 -1.19 -15.28
C ALA A 46 15.80 -0.58 -14.47
N TRP A 47 15.51 0.36 -13.57
CA TRP A 47 16.51 0.94 -12.67
C TRP A 47 17.14 -0.10 -11.75
N CYS A 48 16.33 -0.99 -11.14
CA CYS A 48 16.85 -2.07 -10.31
C CYS A 48 17.79 -2.99 -11.09
N ILE A 49 17.43 -3.37 -12.32
CA ILE A 49 18.26 -4.21 -13.19
C ILE A 49 19.60 -3.53 -13.49
N VAL A 50 19.57 -2.28 -13.97
CA VAL A 50 20.78 -1.52 -14.32
C VAL A 50 21.69 -1.32 -13.11
N ARG A 51 21.12 -1.17 -11.92
CA ARG A 51 21.87 -0.98 -10.67
C ARG A 51 22.26 -2.27 -9.97
N GLY A 52 21.88 -3.44 -10.49
CA GLY A 52 22.11 -4.73 -9.83
C GLY A 52 21.43 -4.84 -8.47
N ILE A 53 20.30 -4.15 -8.27
CA ILE A 53 19.51 -4.24 -7.04
C ILE A 53 18.61 -5.46 -7.16
N ASP A 54 18.90 -6.49 -6.38
CA ASP A 54 18.05 -7.68 -6.26
C ASP A 54 16.78 -7.35 -5.46
N TYR A 55 15.62 -7.81 -5.96
CA TYR A 55 14.31 -7.59 -5.35
C TYR A 55 13.41 -8.83 -5.50
N GLN A 56 12.41 -8.96 -4.63
CA GLN A 56 11.46 -10.07 -4.73
C GLN A 56 10.50 -9.84 -5.89
N VAL A 57 10.52 -10.73 -6.87
CA VAL A 57 9.61 -10.68 -8.03
C VAL A 57 8.30 -11.41 -7.75
N GLU A 58 8.34 -12.43 -6.88
CA GLU A 58 7.13 -13.18 -6.52
C GLU A 58 6.14 -12.30 -5.75
N GLU A 59 4.88 -12.34 -6.18
CA GLU A 59 3.80 -11.68 -5.48
C GLU A 59 3.30 -12.52 -4.30
N CYS A 60 2.68 -11.86 -3.33
CA CYS A 60 2.08 -12.56 -2.20
C CYS A 60 0.95 -13.49 -2.69
N PRO A 61 0.91 -14.79 -2.31
CA PRO A 61 -0.17 -15.70 -2.70
C PRO A 61 -1.56 -15.19 -2.30
N MET A 62 -1.64 -14.43 -1.20
CA MET A 62 -2.88 -13.81 -0.71
C MET A 62 -3.32 -12.57 -1.52
N ALA A 63 -2.52 -12.12 -2.48
CA ALA A 63 -2.85 -10.98 -3.34
C ALA A 63 -3.73 -11.36 -4.55
N VAL A 64 -3.95 -12.65 -4.78
CA VAL A 64 -4.82 -13.16 -5.85
C VAL A 64 -6.24 -12.59 -5.70
N GLY A 65 -6.82 -12.11 -6.80
CA GLY A 65 -8.15 -11.48 -6.80
C GLY A 65 -8.14 -9.98 -6.43
N ASN A 66 -6.97 -9.38 -6.22
CA ASN A 66 -6.88 -7.94 -5.99
C ASN A 66 -7.30 -7.15 -7.24
N LYS A 67 -8.38 -6.36 -7.11
CA LYS A 67 -8.92 -5.48 -8.16
C LYS A 67 -7.89 -4.50 -8.73
N HIS A 68 -6.85 -4.16 -7.97
CA HIS A 68 -5.80 -3.29 -8.48
C HIS A 68 -4.98 -3.93 -9.61
N LEU A 69 -4.92 -5.25 -9.72
CA LEU A 69 -4.25 -5.93 -10.83
C LEU A 69 -4.97 -5.64 -12.15
N SER A 70 -6.29 -5.82 -12.19
CA SER A 70 -7.09 -5.53 -13.40
C SER A 70 -7.10 -4.02 -13.73
N TYR A 71 -7.11 -3.15 -12.73
CA TYR A 71 -6.95 -1.70 -12.97
C TYR A 71 -5.58 -1.35 -13.57
N LYS A 72 -4.50 -2.01 -13.14
CA LYS A 72 -3.17 -1.84 -13.74
C LYS A 72 -3.16 -2.32 -15.18
N GLU A 73 -3.75 -3.47 -15.48
CA GLU A 73 -3.84 -4.00 -16.85
C GLU A 73 -4.56 -3.03 -17.80
N ALA A 74 -5.73 -2.52 -17.40
CA ALA A 74 -6.47 -1.54 -18.17
C ALA A 74 -5.66 -0.26 -18.43
N LEU A 75 -5.03 0.29 -17.38
CA LEU A 75 -4.15 1.46 -17.52
C LEU A 75 -2.93 1.16 -18.38
N ASN A 76 -2.37 -0.05 -18.32
CA ASN A 76 -1.24 -0.47 -19.14
C ASN A 76 -1.62 -0.59 -20.61
N ALA A 77 -2.84 -1.04 -20.93
CA ALA A 77 -3.36 -1.05 -22.29
C ALA A 77 -3.48 0.38 -22.84
N ILE A 78 -4.11 1.29 -22.09
CA ILE A 78 -4.24 2.71 -22.46
C ILE A 78 -2.86 3.35 -22.69
N GLU A 79 -1.92 3.13 -21.78
CA GLU A 79 -0.55 3.68 -21.90
C GLU A 79 0.19 3.19 -23.15
N ARG A 80 -0.10 1.97 -23.61
CA ARG A 80 0.53 1.40 -24.82
C ARG A 80 0.03 2.11 -26.08
N GLU A 81 -1.25 2.47 -26.11
CA GLU A 81 -1.89 3.16 -27.24
C GLU A 81 -1.68 4.67 -27.17
N SER A 82 -1.58 5.24 -25.97
CA SER A 82 -1.40 6.66 -25.70
C SER A 82 -0.36 6.88 -24.59
N PRO A 83 0.93 6.95 -24.96
CA PRO A 83 2.03 7.14 -24.00
C PRO A 83 1.88 8.44 -23.20
N GLY A 84 2.13 8.37 -21.90
CA GLY A 84 1.98 9.49 -20.97
C GLY A 84 0.61 9.56 -20.28
N SER A 85 -0.37 8.73 -20.67
CA SER A 85 -1.71 8.73 -20.10
C SER A 85 -1.73 8.54 -18.58
N LYS A 86 -0.93 7.62 -18.03
CA LYS A 86 -0.85 7.40 -16.57
C LYS A 86 -0.28 8.59 -15.83
N ALA A 87 0.75 9.21 -16.41
CA ALA A 87 1.41 10.38 -15.83
C ALA A 87 0.46 11.57 -15.86
N ALA A 88 -0.15 11.86 -17.00
CA ALA A 88 -1.16 12.90 -17.15
C ALA A 88 -2.31 12.68 -16.16
N PHE A 89 -2.92 11.48 -16.14
CA PHE A 89 -4.03 11.19 -15.24
C PHE A 89 -3.71 11.45 -13.76
N TYR A 90 -2.53 11.05 -13.29
CA TYR A 90 -2.15 11.26 -11.89
C TYR A 90 -1.70 12.69 -11.59
N LEU A 91 -0.84 13.27 -12.42
CA LEU A 91 -0.27 14.60 -12.17
C LEU A 91 -1.32 15.70 -12.33
N GLU A 92 -2.14 15.62 -13.37
CA GLU A 92 -3.25 16.56 -13.57
C GLU A 92 -4.28 16.43 -12.45
N PHE A 93 -4.51 15.23 -11.91
CA PHE A 93 -5.34 15.08 -10.71
C PHE A 93 -4.74 15.82 -9.51
N VAL A 94 -3.44 15.66 -9.25
CA VAL A 94 -2.77 16.34 -8.13
C VAL A 94 -2.80 17.86 -8.31
N ASP A 95 -2.56 18.36 -9.51
CA ASP A 95 -2.42 19.79 -9.79
C ASP A 95 -3.79 20.49 -9.90
N LYS A 96 -4.79 19.84 -10.51
CA LYS A 96 -6.09 20.47 -10.82
C LYS A 96 -7.24 20.01 -9.92
N MET A 97 -7.30 18.73 -9.55
CA MET A 97 -8.46 18.16 -8.84
C MET A 97 -8.27 18.13 -7.31
N ALA A 98 -7.09 17.73 -6.84
CA ALA A 98 -6.81 17.63 -5.41
C ALA A 98 -6.93 18.97 -4.63
N PRO A 99 -6.69 20.16 -5.23
CA PRO A 99 -6.97 21.44 -4.59
C PRO A 99 -8.46 21.70 -4.37
N LEU A 100 -9.32 21.31 -5.32
CA LEU A 100 -10.78 21.47 -5.23
C LEU A 100 -11.37 20.60 -4.10
N LEU A 101 -10.72 19.48 -3.78
CA LEU A 101 -11.11 18.58 -2.70
C LEU A 101 -10.50 18.95 -1.33
N SER A 102 -9.78 20.08 -1.23
CA SER A 102 -9.07 20.47 0.00
C SER A 102 -9.99 20.74 1.19
N ALA A 103 -11.19 21.28 0.95
CA ALA A 103 -12.18 21.53 1.99
C ALA A 103 -12.67 20.22 2.63
N ARG A 104 -12.93 19.18 1.82
CA ARG A 104 -13.31 17.84 2.30
C ARG A 104 -12.24 17.21 3.20
N ARG A 105 -10.95 17.43 2.92
CA ARG A 105 -9.86 16.99 3.81
C ARG A 105 -9.91 17.65 5.19
N THR A 106 -10.42 18.88 5.26
CA THR A 106 -10.39 19.71 6.47
C THR A 106 -11.65 19.50 7.31
N SER A 107 -12.81 19.23 6.68
CA SER A 107 -14.05 18.90 7.38
C SER A 107 -14.00 17.52 8.05
N GLU A 108 -13.31 16.56 7.44
CA GLU A 108 -13.08 15.20 7.96
C GLU A 108 -12.04 15.12 9.10
N ARG A 109 -11.82 16.22 9.83
CA ARG A 109 -10.98 16.23 11.03
C ARG A 109 -11.77 15.67 12.19
N ALA A 110 -11.97 14.35 12.19
CA ALA A 110 -12.36 13.65 13.40
C ALA A 110 -11.33 13.97 14.49
N ARG A 111 -11.79 14.33 15.69
CA ARG A 111 -10.90 14.57 16.83
C ARG A 111 -10.15 13.28 17.12
N LEU A 112 -8.84 13.29 16.94
CA LEU A 112 -7.99 12.16 17.26
C LEU A 112 -7.67 12.18 18.75
N LEU A 113 -7.76 11.02 19.37
CA LEU A 113 -7.42 10.75 20.75
C LEU A 113 -6.29 9.73 20.82
N PRO A 114 -5.43 9.78 21.84
CA PRO A 114 -4.43 8.73 22.04
C PRO A 114 -5.13 7.42 22.46
N CYS A 115 -4.71 6.31 21.87
CA CYS A 115 -5.14 4.97 22.24
C CYS A 115 -4.77 4.68 23.71
N THR A 116 -5.71 4.21 24.52
CA THR A 116 -5.44 3.88 25.94
C THR A 116 -4.48 2.70 26.12
N SER A 117 -4.38 1.81 25.13
CA SER A 117 -3.49 0.63 25.17
C SER A 117 -2.06 0.94 24.69
N CYS A 118 -1.89 1.69 23.59
CA CYS A 118 -0.57 1.87 22.95
C CYS A 118 -0.19 3.33 22.66
N GLY A 119 -1.04 4.30 22.98
CA GLY A 119 -0.82 5.73 22.73
C GLY A 119 -0.97 6.18 21.27
N ALA A 120 -1.12 5.26 20.31
CA ALA A 120 -1.27 5.61 18.90
C ALA A 120 -2.56 6.41 18.62
N PRO A 121 -2.62 7.27 17.58
CA PRO A 121 -3.79 8.08 17.29
C PRO A 121 -4.98 7.21 16.86
N THR A 122 -6.15 7.46 17.44
CA THR A 122 -7.42 6.80 17.06
C THR A 122 -8.58 7.80 17.08
N THR A 123 -9.66 7.49 16.38
CA THR A 123 -10.91 8.24 16.50
C THR A 123 -11.62 7.88 17.80
N ALA A 124 -12.39 8.83 18.34
CA ALA A 124 -13.30 8.54 19.45
C ALA A 124 -14.33 7.48 19.00
N PRO A 125 -14.62 6.47 19.83
CA PRO A 125 -15.68 5.51 19.54
C PRO A 125 -17.06 6.13 19.77
N ASP A 126 -18.04 5.77 18.94
CA ASP A 126 -19.42 6.25 19.06
C ASP A 126 -20.13 5.68 20.31
N SER A 127 -19.63 4.59 20.87
CA SER A 127 -20.18 3.89 22.04
C SER A 127 -19.88 4.57 23.38
N GLY A 128 -19.00 5.57 23.41
CA GLY A 128 -18.58 6.24 24.65
C GLY A 128 -17.52 5.48 25.46
N ASP A 129 -17.03 4.36 24.95
CA ASP A 129 -15.95 3.58 25.56
C ASP A 129 -14.59 4.30 25.47
N ASP A 130 -13.60 3.77 26.20
CA ASP A 130 -12.22 4.25 26.08
C ASP A 130 -11.70 4.09 24.63
N PRO A 131 -10.96 5.10 24.11
CA PRO A 131 -10.47 5.05 22.75
C PRO A 131 -9.36 4.00 22.61
N VAL A 132 -9.68 2.88 21.94
CA VAL A 132 -8.71 1.85 21.54
C VAL A 132 -8.51 1.92 20.02
N CYS A 133 -7.29 1.78 19.51
CA CYS A 133 -7.04 1.82 18.07
C CYS A 133 -7.44 0.50 17.38
N ALA A 134 -7.70 0.56 16.07
CA ALA A 134 -8.09 -0.63 15.29
C ALA A 134 -7.04 -1.76 15.34
N PHE A 135 -5.75 -1.42 15.49
CA PHE A 135 -4.67 -2.39 15.61
C PHE A 135 -4.73 -3.16 16.93
N CYS A 136 -4.86 -2.46 18.07
CA CYS A 136 -4.99 -3.11 19.39
C CYS A 136 -6.24 -3.99 19.46
N ARG A 137 -7.38 -3.51 18.94
CA ARG A 137 -8.60 -4.34 18.84
C ARG A 137 -8.38 -5.58 18.00
N LEU A 138 -7.64 -5.48 16.89
CA LEU A 138 -7.32 -6.65 16.08
C LEU A 138 -6.46 -7.64 16.86
N GLN A 139 -5.39 -7.16 17.52
CA GLN A 139 -4.50 -8.02 18.32
C GLN A 139 -5.25 -8.78 19.41
N GLU A 140 -6.13 -8.09 20.15
CA GLU A 140 -6.94 -8.70 21.20
C GLU A 140 -7.83 -9.82 20.66
N ARG A 141 -8.53 -9.59 19.55
CA ARG A 141 -9.34 -10.64 18.89
C ARG A 141 -8.52 -11.84 18.43
N THR A 142 -7.24 -11.64 18.12
CA THR A 142 -6.34 -12.72 17.67
C THR A 142 -5.49 -13.32 18.78
N ALA A 143 -5.56 -12.81 20.01
CA ALA A 143 -4.65 -13.19 21.09
C ALA A 143 -4.75 -14.66 21.52
N GLY A 144 -5.89 -15.32 21.22
CA GLY A 144 -6.08 -16.75 21.45
C GLY A 144 -5.66 -17.66 20.30
N VAL A 145 -5.09 -17.11 19.22
CA VAL A 145 -4.61 -17.88 18.06
C VAL A 145 -3.12 -18.17 18.23
N GLU A 146 -2.73 -19.44 18.11
CA GLU A 146 -1.34 -19.84 18.14
C GLU A 146 -0.56 -19.15 17.00
N PRO A 147 0.51 -18.40 17.28
CA PRO A 147 1.30 -17.74 16.25
C PRO A 147 1.95 -18.75 15.31
N VAL A 148 1.82 -18.53 14.01
CA VAL A 148 2.61 -19.28 13.03
C VAL A 148 4.06 -18.80 13.11
N PRO A 149 5.05 -19.69 13.33
CA PRO A 149 6.44 -19.28 13.37
C PRO A 149 6.87 -18.75 11.99
N VAL A 150 7.38 -17.53 11.96
CA VAL A 150 7.93 -16.89 10.75
C VAL A 150 9.43 -16.71 10.92
N GLU A 151 10.21 -17.28 10.01
CA GLU A 151 11.66 -17.08 9.96
C GLU A 151 11.98 -15.81 9.16
N LEU A 152 12.64 -14.83 9.80
CA LEU A 152 13.07 -13.60 9.13
C LEU A 152 14.42 -13.82 8.44
N VAL A 153 14.41 -13.83 7.10
CA VAL A 153 15.61 -14.03 6.30
C VAL A 153 16.26 -12.68 5.94
N LEU A 154 17.03 -12.13 6.89
CA LEU A 154 17.47 -10.73 6.85
C LEU A 154 18.73 -10.43 6.00
N HIS A 155 19.54 -11.42 5.65
CA HIS A 155 20.83 -11.20 4.98
C HIS A 155 21.00 -12.08 3.72
N GLY A 156 21.81 -11.60 2.76
CA GLY A 156 21.93 -12.22 1.42
C GLY A 156 22.35 -13.70 1.44
N LYS A 157 23.24 -14.11 2.36
CA LYS A 157 23.61 -15.53 2.52
C LYS A 157 22.43 -16.38 3.01
N ALA A 158 21.67 -15.86 3.97
CA ALA A 158 20.46 -16.51 4.48
C ALA A 158 19.38 -16.60 3.39
N ARG A 159 19.21 -15.54 2.58
CA ARG A 159 18.27 -15.53 1.45
C ARG A 159 18.64 -16.55 0.38
N LYS A 160 19.93 -16.65 0.03
CA LYS A 160 20.41 -17.66 -0.93
C LYS A 160 20.18 -19.09 -0.44
N ALA A 161 20.43 -19.35 0.85
CA ALA A 161 20.17 -20.65 1.46
C ALA A 161 18.67 -20.98 1.50
N TYR A 162 17.84 -20.01 1.88
CA TYR A 162 16.38 -20.15 1.87
C TYR A 162 15.82 -20.45 0.47
N LEU A 163 16.23 -19.70 -0.55
CA LEU A 163 15.79 -19.91 -1.93
C LEU A 163 16.24 -21.29 -2.44
N ALA A 164 17.49 -21.69 -2.18
CA ALA A 164 17.98 -23.01 -2.55
C ALA A 164 17.19 -24.15 -1.87
N ALA A 165 16.84 -24.00 -0.59
CA ALA A 165 16.03 -24.96 0.15
C ALA A 165 14.59 -25.03 -0.39
N ARG A 166 13.99 -23.88 -0.71
CA ARG A 166 12.65 -23.80 -1.30
C ARG A 166 12.60 -24.43 -2.70
N ASP A 167 13.55 -24.11 -3.57
CA ASP A 167 13.58 -24.63 -4.93
C ASP A 167 13.84 -26.14 -4.94
N ALA A 168 14.63 -26.66 -3.99
CA ALA A 168 14.79 -28.09 -3.75
C ALA A 168 13.47 -28.76 -3.30
N ALA A 169 12.69 -28.11 -2.43
CA ALA A 169 11.39 -28.62 -1.98
C ALA A 169 10.33 -28.63 -3.10
N ALA A 170 10.31 -27.60 -3.95
CA ALA A 170 9.40 -27.53 -5.10
C ALA A 170 9.72 -28.57 -6.19
N GLY A 171 10.99 -28.97 -6.33
CA GLY A 171 11.40 -30.02 -7.26
C GLY A 171 10.94 -31.43 -6.85
N THR A 172 10.63 -31.66 -5.57
CA THR A 172 10.14 -32.94 -5.05
C THR A 172 8.62 -33.14 -5.21
N GLU A 173 7.83 -32.08 -5.34
CA GLU A 173 6.37 -32.17 -5.47
C GLU A 173 5.87 -32.39 -6.91
N GLY A 174 6.74 -32.25 -7.92
CA GLY A 174 6.42 -32.47 -9.34
C GLY A 174 6.70 -33.89 -9.88
N SER A 175 6.95 -34.86 -9.00
CA SER A 175 7.39 -36.24 -9.36
C SER A 175 6.44 -37.34 -8.87
N LEU A 176 5.19 -37.03 -8.53
CA LEU A 176 4.15 -38.01 -8.22
C LEU A 176 2.93 -37.83 -9.14
#